data_AF-R6BHJ4-F1
#
_entry.id   AF-R6BHJ4-F1
#
_cell.length_a   1.000
_cell.length_b   1.000
_cell.length_c   1.000
_cell.angle_alpha   90.00
_cell.angle_beta   90.00
_cell.angle_gamma   90.00
#
_symmetry.space_group_name_H-M   'P 1'
#
loop_
_entity.id
_entity.type
_entity.pdbx_description
1 polymer ?
#
loop_
_entity_poly.entity_id
_entity_poly.type
_entity_poly.pdbx_seq_one_letter_code
_entity_poly.pdbx_strand_id
1 'polypeptide(L)' 'MANFLFITHEKVAARELFEALKIKKIYVRYFNKPRIDNYLRVTIGTDEEMDALLAFFRDYLKKKA' A
#
# COMPACT_ATOMS: atom_id res chain seq x y z
N MET A 1 -17.33 8.89 10.39
CA MET A 1 -16.11 9.43 9.75
C MET A 1 -15.18 8.28 9.43
N ALA A 2 -14.52 8.28 8.27
CA ALA A 2 -13.58 7.22 7.88
C ALA A 2 -12.16 7.81 7.80
N ASN A 3 -11.17 7.08 8.32
CA ASN A 3 -9.75 7.46 8.34
C ASN A 3 -8.91 6.52 7.48
N PHE A 4 -9.43 6.06 6.33
CA PHE A 4 -8.72 5.14 5.46
C PHE A 4 -8.99 5.44 3.98
N LEU A 5 -8.05 5.01 3.14
CA LEU A 5 -8.14 5.05 1.69
C LEU A 5 -8.01 3.66 1.10
N PHE A 6 -8.76 3.39 0.04
CA PHE A 6 -8.53 2.26 -0.85
C PHE A 6 -7.68 2.73 -2.02
N ILE A 7 -6.48 2.17 -2.18
CA ILE A 7 -5.54 2.55 -3.23
C ILE A 7 -5.18 1.32 -4.07
N THR A 8 -4.89 1.57 -5.33
CA THR A 8 -4.43 0.57 -6.31
C THR A 8 -3.35 1.20 -7.18
N HIS A 9 -2.58 0.38 -7.89
CA HIS A 9 -1.57 0.84 -8.82
C HIS A 9 -1.77 0.16 -10.17
N GLU A 10 -1.68 0.94 -11.26
CA GLU A 10 -2.02 0.46 -12.62
C GLU A 10 -1.08 -0.65 -13.10
N LYS A 11 0.19 -0.62 -12.70
CA LYS A 11 1.24 -1.54 -13.20
C LYS A 11 1.69 -2.60 -12.20
N VAL A 12 1.34 -2.47 -10.92
CA VAL A 12 1.88 -3.33 -9.86
C VAL A 12 0.72 -3.86 -9.03
N ALA A 13 0.66 -5.18 -8.88
CA ALA A 13 -0.43 -5.83 -8.15
C ALA A 13 -0.40 -5.45 -6.66
N ALA A 14 -1.57 -5.16 -6.08
CA ALA A 14 -1.68 -4.81 -4.66
C ALA A 14 -1.14 -5.90 -3.73
N ARG A 15 -1.25 -7.19 -4.11
CA ARG A 15 -0.67 -8.29 -3.35
C ARG A 15 0.84 -8.16 -3.20
N GLU A 16 1.53 -7.83 -4.28
CA GLU A 16 2.99 -7.67 -4.29
C GLU A 16 3.40 -6.48 -3.41
N LEU A 17 2.68 -5.35 -3.55
CA LEU A 17 2.91 -4.18 -2.70
C LEU A 17 2.68 -4.50 -1.21
N PHE A 18 1.63 -5.25 -0.88
CA PHE A 18 1.35 -5.68 0.49
C PHE A 18 2.49 -6.51 1.08
N GLU A 19 2.97 -7.51 0.34
CA GLU A 19 4.07 -8.38 0.79
C GLU A 19 5.35 -7.57 1.00
N ALA A 20 5.67 -6.65 0.09
CA ALA A 20 6.85 -5.79 0.19
C ALA A 20 6.76 -4.76 1.33
N LEU A 21 5.59 -4.16 1.55
CA LEU A 21 5.31 -3.27 2.69
C LEU A 21 5.50 -4.00 4.02
N LYS A 22 4.98 -5.24 4.12
CA LYS A 22 5.13 -6.09 5.31
C LYS A 22 6.58 -6.38 5.65
N ILE A 23 7.44 -6.65 4.65
CA ILE A 23 8.89 -6.84 4.85
C ILE A 23 9.54 -5.58 5.44
N LYS A 24 9.07 -4.40 5.03
CA LYS A 24 9.51 -3.10 5.56
C LYS A 24 8.84 -2.70 6.87
N LYS A 25 8.07 -3.61 7.49
CA LYS A 25 7.31 -3.37 8.74
C LYS A 25 6.27 -2.25 8.63
N ILE A 26 5.78 -1.98 7.41
CA ILE A 26 4.67 -1.06 7.17
C ILE A 26 3.39 -1.90 7.01
N TYR A 27 2.46 -1.76 7.94
CA TYR A 27 1.27 -2.62 8.00
C TYR A 27 0.06 -1.94 7.37
N VAL A 28 -0.37 -2.49 6.24
CA VAL A 28 -1.62 -2.11 5.56
C VAL A 28 -2.55 -3.33 5.45
N ARG A 29 -3.79 -3.14 5.04
CA ARG A 29 -4.74 -4.25 4.84
C ARG A 29 -4.85 -4.60 3.36
N TYR A 30 -4.66 -5.88 3.04
CA TYR A 30 -4.94 -6.45 1.73
C TYR A 30 -6.17 -7.36 1.80
N PHE A 31 -6.99 -7.37 0.74
CA PHE A 31 -8.18 -8.21 0.65
C PHE A 31 -8.09 -9.14 -0.56
N ASN A 32 -7.88 -10.44 -0.33
CA ASN A 32 -7.93 -11.44 -1.41
C ASN A 32 -9.39 -11.80 -1.73
N LYS A 33 -10.12 -10.89 -2.39
CA LYS A 33 -11.50 -11.12 -2.87
C LYS A 33 -11.62 -10.64 -4.33
N PRO A 34 -12.32 -11.35 -5.23
CA PRO A 34 -12.30 -11.09 -6.68
C PRO A 34 -12.62 -9.65 -7.14
N ARG A 35 -13.30 -8.83 -6.32
CA ARG A 35 -13.65 -7.44 -6.67
C ARG A 35 -12.64 -6.40 -6.16
N ILE A 36 -11.82 -6.76 -5.18
CA ILE A 36 -10.94 -5.84 -4.44
C ILE A 36 -9.54 -6.44 -4.20
N ASP A 37 -9.19 -7.49 -4.93
CA ASP A 37 -7.92 -8.20 -4.89
C ASP A 37 -6.75 -7.41 -5.47
N ASN A 38 -7.04 -6.29 -6.13
CA ASN A 38 -6.04 -5.32 -6.55
C ASN A 38 -6.10 -4.00 -5.74
N TYR A 39 -6.59 -4.03 -4.50
CA TYR A 39 -6.59 -2.86 -3.63
C TYR A 39 -5.89 -3.09 -2.29
N LEU A 40 -5.24 -2.03 -1.81
CA LEU A 40 -4.77 -1.88 -0.44
C LEU A 40 -5.70 -0.92 0.30
N ARG A 41 -6.10 -1.28 1.52
CA ARG A 41 -6.73 -0.34 2.44
C ARG A 41 -5.66 0.18 3.40
N VAL A 42 -5.35 1.47 3.24
CA VAL A 42 -4.40 2.22 4.05
C VAL A 42 -5.17 3.04 5.06
N THR A 43 -4.89 2.84 6.35
CA THR A 43 -5.37 3.74 7.40
C THR A 43 -4.46 4.97 7.44
N ILE A 44 -5.05 6.16 7.54
CA ILE A 44 -4.30 7.42 7.71
C ILE A 44 -3.89 7.53 9.18
N GLY A 45 -2.58 7.43 9.40
CA GLY A 45 -1.93 7.53 10.70
C GLY A 45 -1.33 8.91 10.96
N THR A 46 -0.17 8.97 11.60
CA THR A 46 0.58 10.22 11.78
C THR A 46 1.30 10.63 10.49
N ASP A 47 1.74 11.89 10.41
CA ASP A 47 2.47 12.39 9.25
C ASP A 47 3.76 11.58 9.00
N GLU A 48 4.47 11.18 10.05
CA GLU A 48 5.70 10.38 9.92
C GLU A 48 5.42 8.96 9.38
N GLU A 49 4.31 8.35 9.79
CA GLU A 49 3.89 7.04 9.27
C GLU A 49 3.51 7.13 7.79
N MET A 50 2.81 8.22 7.42
CA MET A 50 2.42 8.48 6.04
C MET A 50 3.62 8.82 5.15
N ASP A 51 4.59 9.57 5.65
CA ASP A 51 5.84 9.87 4.96
C ASP A 51 6.66 8.60 4.71
N ALA A 52 6.76 7.70 5.70
CA ALA A 52 7.42 6.41 5.52
C ALA A 52 6.75 5.55 4.44
N LEU A 53 5.40 5.53 4.40
CA LEU A 53 4.64 4.84 3.38
C LEU A 53 4.89 5.44 1.97
N LEU A 54 4.86 6.77 1.85
CA LEU A 54 5.09 7.45 0.58
C LEU A 54 6.52 7.27 0.08
N ALA A 55 7.51 7.34 0.98
CA ALA A 55 8.91 7.06 0.65
C ALA A 55 9.09 5.64 0.12
N PHE A 56 8.48 4.66 0.79
CA PHE A 56 8.48 3.27 0.32
C PHE A 56 7.92 3.14 -1.10
N PHE A 57 6.75 3.74 -1.39
CA PHE A 57 6.17 3.64 -2.73
C PHE A 57 7.03 4.31 -3.79
N ARG A 58 7.59 5.49 -3.51
CA ARG A 58 8.48 6.19 -4.44
C ARG A 58 9.70 5.34 -4.81
N ASP A 59 10.30 4.67 -3.83
CA ASP A 59 11.49 3.84 -4.05
C ASP A 59 11.16 2.49 -4.70
N TYR A 60 10.05 1.87 -4.29
CA TYR A 60 9.64 0.57 -4.80
C TYR A 60 9.17 0.66 -6.26
N LEU A 61 8.38 1.68 -6.60
CA LEU A 61 7.83 1.85 -7.95
C LEU A 61 8.91 2.27 -8.96
N LYS A 62 9.92 3.05 -8.56
CA LYS A 62 11.06 3.39 -9.43
C LYS A 62 11.86 2.16 -9.89
N LYS A 63 11.94 1.11 -9.07
CA LYS A 63 12.66 -0.13 -9.40
C LYS A 63 11.89 -1.04 -10.36
N LYS A 64 10.59 -0.77 -10.55
CA LYS A 64 9.66 -1.57 -11.36
C LYS A 64 9.16 -0.82 -12.60
N ALA A 65 9.57 0.44 -12.77
CA ALA A 65 9.22 1.31 -13.90
C ALA A 65 10.21 1.16 -15.06
#